data_AF-A0A9P5G9F5-F1
#
_entry.id   AF-A0A9P5G9F5-F1
#
_cell.length_a   1.000
_cell.length_b   1.000
_cell.length_c   1.000
_cell.angle_alpha   90.00
_cell.angle_beta   90.00
_cell.angle_gamma   90.00
#
_symmetry.space_group_name_H-M   'P 1'
#
loop_
_entity.id
_entity.type
_entity.pdbx_description
1 polymer ?
#
loop_
_entity_poly.entity_id
_entity_poly.type
_entity_poly.pdbx_seq_one_letter_code
_entity_poly.pdbx_strand_id
1 'polypeptide(L)'
;MLKTDLSVIGPLVYALVVKVFLTAITFGIKVPAGIYVPLMVIGALFGRLTGIMVQYLAATTELFKLGGHFNYMLRTSIDIPGTYAMAGAGAFMAGVTRMNVTLAVILFELTGSLDYVLPFSVAILISNWVANAIEPRSLYELLIEKNNFPYLDNRLKISFDNSTLADLVTTVDNRDILPSSGKVSVARLMDILARLHGRGELDGCVPFVTPAGVLVGLISAPELEFALDKIKEQLPVADSVEVEESILIETLVDVTPGGSDGGGRPKGNPVFDLSPYIDRAPLALDLNSPLALVQMVFIKLGSRVICVTGEGRFTGLLHKKKFIDFCHKWSKAHPK
;
A
#
# COMPACT_ATOMS: atom_id res chain seq x y z
N MET A 1 -44.86 17.76 -18.59
CA MET A 1 -43.82 16.94 -17.92
C MET A 1 -43.48 15.70 -18.73
N LEU A 2 -44.30 14.65 -18.79
CA LEU A 2 -43.97 13.41 -19.52
C LEU A 2 -43.48 13.57 -20.98
N LYS A 3 -44.07 14.48 -21.76
CA LYS A 3 -43.67 14.69 -23.18
C LYS A 3 -42.31 15.37 -23.33
N THR A 4 -41.94 16.25 -22.39
CA THR A 4 -40.60 16.87 -22.33
C THR A 4 -39.56 15.87 -21.85
N ASP A 5 -39.87 15.01 -20.88
CA ASP A 5 -38.91 14.02 -20.35
C ASP A 5 -38.54 12.95 -21.38
N LEU A 6 -39.47 12.53 -22.24
CA LEU A 6 -39.18 11.61 -23.34
C LEU A 6 -38.20 12.17 -24.37
N SER A 7 -38.23 13.50 -24.61
CA SER A 7 -37.32 14.14 -25.56
C SER A 7 -35.86 14.15 -25.06
N VAL A 8 -35.66 14.03 -23.76
CA VAL A 8 -34.35 14.08 -23.10
C VAL A 8 -33.67 12.70 -23.06
N ILE A 9 -34.43 11.61 -23.27
CA ILE A 9 -33.91 10.23 -23.27
C ILE A 9 -32.84 10.02 -24.35
N GLY A 10 -33.09 10.47 -25.58
CA GLY A 10 -32.14 10.32 -26.70
C GLY A 10 -30.77 10.96 -26.41
N PRO A 11 -30.71 12.26 -26.03
CA PRO A 11 -29.48 12.91 -25.61
C PRO A 11 -28.81 12.25 -24.40
N LEU A 12 -29.58 11.76 -23.42
CA LEU A 12 -29.03 11.07 -22.24
C LEU A 12 -28.34 9.76 -22.62
N VAL A 13 -28.97 8.94 -23.47
CA VAL A 13 -28.38 7.68 -23.94
C VAL A 13 -27.13 7.96 -24.77
N TYR A 14 -27.16 8.95 -25.66
CA TYR A 14 -25.98 9.37 -26.42
C TYR A 14 -24.85 9.81 -25.49
N ALA A 15 -25.14 10.67 -24.51
CA ALA A 15 -24.15 11.15 -23.54
C ALA A 15 -23.58 10.00 -22.69
N LEU A 16 -24.41 9.04 -22.28
CA LEU A 16 -23.99 7.85 -21.51
C LEU A 16 -22.98 7.03 -22.31
N VAL A 17 -23.31 6.66 -23.54
CA VAL A 17 -22.44 5.86 -24.42
C VAL A 17 -21.12 6.56 -24.65
N VAL A 18 -21.17 7.83 -25.08
CA VAL A 18 -19.99 8.65 -25.33
C VAL A 18 -19.12 8.75 -24.07
N LYS A 19 -19.72 9.03 -22.90
CA LYS A 19 -18.96 9.14 -21.64
C LYS A 19 -18.30 7.82 -21.23
N VAL A 20 -18.95 6.67 -21.40
CA VAL A 20 -18.35 5.37 -21.10
C VAL A 20 -17.09 5.15 -21.95
N PHE A 21 -17.18 5.38 -23.26
CA PHE A 21 -16.03 5.22 -24.16
C PHE A 21 -14.91 6.22 -23.87
N LEU A 22 -15.22 7.51 -23.71
CA LEU A 22 -14.19 8.52 -23.41
C LEU A 22 -13.51 8.24 -22.08
N THR A 23 -14.26 7.86 -21.04
CA THR A 23 -13.70 7.57 -19.72
C THR A 23 -12.73 6.38 -19.78
N ALA A 24 -13.09 5.34 -20.53
CA ALA A 24 -12.21 4.18 -20.76
C ALA A 24 -10.92 4.58 -21.47
N ILE A 25 -11.00 5.43 -22.51
CA ILE A 25 -9.83 5.93 -23.22
C ILE A 25 -8.96 6.80 -22.30
N THR A 26 -9.55 7.79 -21.62
CA THR A 26 -8.79 8.72 -20.76
C THR A 26 -8.11 8.03 -19.59
N PHE A 27 -8.71 6.96 -19.06
CA PHE A 27 -8.10 6.17 -17.99
C PHE A 27 -6.87 5.36 -18.47
N GLY A 28 -6.85 4.95 -19.75
CA GLY A 28 -5.73 4.23 -20.33
C GLY A 28 -4.52 5.10 -20.69
N ILE A 29 -4.64 6.44 -20.64
CA ILE A 29 -3.57 7.37 -20.98
C ILE A 29 -2.65 7.55 -19.76
N LYS A 30 -1.34 7.68 -20.01
CA LYS A 30 -0.31 7.95 -18.98
C LYS A 30 -0.32 9.42 -18.52
N VAL A 31 -1.46 9.91 -18.07
CA VAL A 31 -1.64 11.26 -17.53
C VAL A 31 -2.17 11.15 -16.10
N PRO A 32 -1.65 11.93 -15.13
CA PRO A 32 -2.20 11.95 -13.78
C PRO A 32 -3.63 12.51 -13.81
N ALA A 33 -4.63 11.64 -13.70
CA ALA A 33 -6.04 11.99 -13.73
C ALA A 33 -6.85 11.13 -12.73
N GLY A 34 -7.92 11.71 -12.19
CA GLY A 34 -8.85 11.02 -11.31
C GLY A 34 -10.01 10.38 -12.07
N ILE A 35 -10.39 9.15 -11.70
CA ILE A 35 -11.51 8.42 -12.33
C ILE A 35 -12.84 8.54 -11.57
N TYR A 36 -12.83 9.05 -10.33
CA TYR A 36 -14.02 9.12 -9.46
C TYR A 36 -15.18 9.91 -10.08
N VAL A 37 -14.94 11.17 -10.46
CA VAL A 37 -15.99 12.04 -11.02
C VAL A 37 -16.53 11.52 -12.35
N PRO A 38 -15.70 11.08 -13.32
CA PRO A 38 -16.20 10.45 -14.54
C PRO A 38 -17.14 9.26 -14.29
N LEU A 39 -16.82 8.38 -13.33
CA LEU A 39 -17.67 7.23 -12.97
C LEU A 39 -19.00 7.70 -12.36
N MET A 40 -18.97 8.68 -11.45
CA MET A 40 -20.20 9.25 -10.89
C MET A 40 -21.09 9.83 -11.97
N VAL A 41 -20.53 10.52 -12.97
CA VAL A 41 -21.30 11.09 -14.09
C VAL A 41 -21.95 9.99 -14.93
N ILE A 42 -21.22 8.91 -15.25
CA ILE A 42 -21.78 7.77 -15.99
C ILE A 42 -22.94 7.15 -15.20
N GLY A 43 -22.74 6.90 -13.91
CA GLY A 43 -23.79 6.37 -13.03
C GLY A 43 -24.97 7.31 -12.88
N ALA A 44 -24.74 8.63 -12.83
CA ALA A 44 -25.81 9.63 -12.74
C ALA A 44 -26.65 9.68 -14.02
N LEU A 45 -26.02 9.60 -15.19
CA LEU A 45 -26.71 9.51 -16.48
C LEU A 45 -27.60 8.25 -16.53
N PHE A 46 -27.06 7.10 -16.13
CA PHE A 46 -27.80 5.85 -16.06
C PHE A 46 -28.94 5.88 -15.03
N GLY A 47 -28.67 6.42 -13.85
CA GLY A 47 -29.66 6.58 -12.78
C GLY A 47 -30.79 7.51 -13.19
N ARG A 48 -30.48 8.64 -13.84
CA ARG A 48 -31.49 9.56 -14.37
C ARG A 48 -32.35 8.92 -15.45
N LEU A 49 -31.74 8.15 -16.36
CA LEU A 49 -32.46 7.39 -17.38
C LEU A 49 -33.43 6.39 -16.72
N THR A 50 -32.97 5.68 -15.70
CA THR A 50 -33.79 4.74 -14.92
C THR A 50 -34.93 5.44 -14.20
N GLY A 51 -34.68 6.61 -13.59
CA GLY A 51 -35.71 7.41 -12.93
C GLY A 51 -36.82 7.87 -13.88
N ILE A 52 -36.46 8.34 -15.08
CA ILE A 52 -37.44 8.72 -16.12
C ILE A 52 -38.23 7.48 -16.59
N MET A 53 -37.57 6.33 -16.74
CA MET A 53 -38.22 5.08 -17.14
C MET A 53 -39.23 4.60 -16.08
N VAL A 54 -38.87 4.64 -14.80
CA VAL A 54 -39.76 4.31 -13.68
C VAL A 54 -40.96 5.26 -13.64
N GLN A 55 -40.73 6.56 -13.85
CA GLN A 55 -41.81 7.55 -13.91
C GLN A 55 -42.76 7.29 -15.09
N TYR A 56 -42.22 6.93 -16.26
CA TYR A 56 -43.02 6.57 -17.43
C TYR A 56 -43.84 5.29 -17.19
N LEU A 57 -43.25 4.27 -16.59
CA LEU A 57 -43.92 3.01 -16.26
C LEU A 57 -45.04 3.22 -15.22
N ALA A 58 -44.78 4.04 -14.20
CA ALA A 58 -45.77 4.40 -13.19
C ALA A 58 -46.96 5.18 -13.78
N ALA A 59 -46.71 6.00 -14.82
CA ALA A 59 -47.76 6.74 -15.51
C ALA A 59 -48.62 5.87 -16.45
N THR A 60 -48.03 4.83 -17.04
CA THR A 60 -48.68 3.97 -18.07
C THR A 60 -49.39 2.75 -17.50
N THR A 61 -48.94 2.21 -16.36
CA THR A 61 -49.48 0.94 -15.84
C THR A 61 -50.72 1.17 -14.95
N GLU A 62 -51.88 0.67 -15.37
CA GLU A 62 -53.13 0.67 -14.59
C GLU A 62 -53.00 -0.08 -13.24
N LEU A 63 -52.07 -1.04 -13.14
CA LEU A 63 -51.79 -1.79 -11.89
C LEU A 63 -51.39 -0.88 -10.73
N PHE A 64 -50.65 0.20 -11.00
CA PHE A 64 -50.31 1.17 -9.96
C PHE A 64 -51.53 2.00 -9.57
N LYS A 65 -52.45 2.28 -10.50
CA LYS A 65 -53.67 3.08 -10.26
C LYS A 65 -54.68 2.38 -9.33
N LEU A 66 -54.63 1.04 -9.23
CA LEU A 66 -55.62 0.25 -8.49
C LEU A 66 -55.43 0.28 -6.95
N GLY A 67 -54.28 0.73 -6.45
CA GLY A 67 -53.97 0.83 -5.01
C GLY A 67 -54.30 2.20 -4.42
N GLY A 68 -55.57 2.43 -4.04
CA GLY A 68 -55.96 3.63 -3.27
C GLY A 68 -55.13 3.79 -1.99
N HIS A 69 -54.75 5.02 -1.65
CA HIS A 69 -53.75 5.41 -0.62
C HIS A 69 -52.28 5.09 -0.93
N PHE A 70 -51.93 3.90 -1.43
CA PHE A 70 -50.55 3.56 -1.79
C PHE A 70 -50.07 4.39 -3.01
N ASN A 71 -50.95 4.67 -3.97
CA ASN A 71 -50.63 5.46 -5.16
C ASN A 71 -50.31 6.94 -4.87
N TYR A 72 -50.96 7.55 -3.87
CA TYR A 72 -50.72 8.96 -3.51
C TYR A 72 -49.36 9.14 -2.83
N MET A 73 -49.01 8.24 -1.89
CA MET A 73 -47.71 8.23 -1.21
C MET A 73 -46.56 7.85 -2.16
N LEU A 74 -46.77 6.91 -3.09
CA LEU A 74 -45.80 6.60 -4.14
C LEU A 74 -45.59 7.80 -5.08
N ARG A 75 -46.64 8.50 -5.49
CA ARG A 75 -46.51 9.69 -6.35
C ARG A 75 -45.77 10.85 -5.67
N THR A 76 -46.03 11.15 -4.40
CA THR A 76 -45.32 12.25 -3.73
C THR A 76 -43.87 11.92 -3.32
N SER A 77 -43.52 10.64 -3.16
CA SER A 77 -42.17 10.23 -2.71
C SER A 77 -41.24 9.70 -3.82
N ILE A 78 -41.75 9.27 -4.99
CA ILE A 78 -40.94 8.69 -6.08
C ILE A 78 -40.45 9.73 -7.12
N ASP A 79 -40.99 10.95 -7.10
CA ASP A 79 -41.04 11.81 -8.28
C ASP A 79 -39.81 12.68 -8.59
N ILE A 80 -38.60 12.34 -8.11
CA ILE A 80 -37.38 13.09 -8.45
C ILE A 80 -36.38 12.19 -9.20
N PRO A 81 -36.30 12.26 -10.53
CA PRO A 81 -35.25 11.61 -11.33
C PRO A 81 -33.82 11.92 -10.85
N GLY A 82 -33.64 13.04 -10.12
CA GLY A 82 -32.40 13.40 -9.43
C GLY A 82 -31.99 12.42 -8.34
N THR A 83 -32.91 11.89 -7.53
CA THR A 83 -32.60 10.91 -6.48
C THR A 83 -32.10 9.60 -7.10
N TYR A 84 -32.73 9.15 -8.18
CA TYR A 84 -32.27 7.99 -8.95
C TYR A 84 -30.91 8.24 -9.62
N ALA A 85 -30.65 9.46 -10.08
CA ALA A 85 -29.32 9.84 -10.59
C ALA A 85 -28.25 9.72 -9.51
N MET A 86 -28.51 10.20 -8.29
CA MET A 86 -27.58 10.07 -7.16
C MET A 86 -27.35 8.60 -6.77
N ALA A 87 -28.41 7.80 -6.70
CA ALA A 87 -28.32 6.37 -6.45
C ALA A 87 -27.48 5.64 -7.53
N GLY A 88 -27.72 5.96 -8.81
CA GLY A 88 -26.98 5.40 -9.94
C GLY A 88 -25.51 5.81 -9.95
N ALA A 89 -25.20 7.07 -9.61
CA ALA A 89 -23.84 7.59 -9.46
C ALA A 89 -23.05 6.77 -8.44
N GLY A 90 -23.65 6.54 -7.27
CA GLY A 90 -23.10 5.70 -6.22
C GLY A 90 -22.91 4.25 -6.65
N ALA A 91 -23.98 3.64 -7.16
CA ALA A 91 -23.97 2.24 -7.55
C ALA A 91 -22.91 1.95 -8.62
N PHE A 92 -22.82 2.75 -9.68
CA PHE A 92 -21.84 2.54 -10.74
C PHE A 92 -20.40 2.72 -10.25
N MET A 93 -20.15 3.80 -9.49
CA MET A 93 -18.82 4.05 -8.97
C MET A 93 -18.36 2.95 -7.99
N ALA A 94 -19.20 2.54 -7.03
CA ALA A 94 -18.88 1.43 -6.13
C ALA A 94 -18.71 0.11 -6.87
N GLY A 95 -19.47 -0.10 -7.96
CA GLY A 95 -19.33 -1.25 -8.84
C GLY A 95 -17.97 -1.33 -9.53
N VAL A 96 -17.31 -0.20 -9.78
CA VAL A 96 -15.98 -0.15 -10.42
C VAL A 96 -14.84 -0.10 -9.38
N THR A 97 -14.97 0.71 -8.33
CA THR A 97 -13.90 0.96 -7.35
C THR A 97 -13.92 0.01 -6.16
N ARG A 98 -15.02 -0.70 -5.90
CA ARG A 98 -15.26 -1.54 -4.71
C ARG A 98 -15.26 -0.81 -3.37
N MET A 99 -15.33 0.53 -3.35
CA MET A 99 -15.33 1.33 -2.12
C MET A 99 -16.76 1.65 -1.64
N ASN A 100 -17.39 0.72 -0.93
CA ASN A 100 -18.83 0.82 -0.60
C ASN A 100 -19.14 1.79 0.54
N VAL A 101 -18.49 1.61 1.70
CA VAL A 101 -18.82 2.36 2.91
C VAL A 101 -18.45 3.83 2.74
N THR A 102 -17.24 4.11 2.25
CA THR A 102 -16.78 5.48 1.97
C THR A 102 -17.69 6.19 0.98
N LEU A 103 -18.15 5.50 -0.08
CA LEU A 103 -19.01 6.12 -1.07
C LEU A 103 -20.42 6.40 -0.53
N ALA A 104 -20.98 5.51 0.28
CA ALA A 104 -22.26 5.76 0.94
C ALA A 104 -22.20 7.02 1.83
N VAL A 105 -21.11 7.21 2.57
CA VAL A 105 -20.88 8.41 3.39
C VAL A 105 -20.70 9.66 2.51
N ILE A 106 -19.92 9.59 1.43
CA ILE A 106 -19.75 10.72 0.51
C ILE A 106 -21.09 11.17 -0.07
N LEU A 107 -21.93 10.23 -0.53
CA LEU A 107 -23.24 10.57 -1.10
C LEU A 107 -24.21 11.11 -0.05
N PHE A 108 -24.16 10.58 1.18
CA PHE A 108 -24.90 11.12 2.31
C PHE A 108 -24.52 12.57 2.58
N GLU A 109 -23.23 12.85 2.76
CA GLU A 109 -22.72 14.20 3.05
C GLU A 109 -23.05 15.19 1.93
N LEU A 110 -22.95 14.76 0.66
CA LEU A 110 -23.30 15.60 -0.48
C LEU A 110 -24.81 15.86 -0.60
N THR A 111 -25.65 14.92 -0.15
CA THR A 111 -27.12 15.06 -0.22
C THR A 111 -27.67 15.85 0.97
N GLY A 112 -26.99 15.82 2.13
CA GLY A 112 -27.38 16.57 3.32
C GLY A 112 -28.68 16.10 3.99
N SER A 113 -29.22 14.94 3.61
CA SER A 113 -30.43 14.34 4.19
C SER A 113 -30.21 12.87 4.52
N LEU A 114 -30.69 12.45 5.69
CA LEU A 114 -30.60 11.07 6.20
C LEU A 114 -31.58 10.12 5.50
N ASP A 115 -32.67 10.65 4.93
CA ASP A 115 -33.75 9.84 4.36
C ASP A 115 -33.28 8.98 3.18
N TYR A 116 -32.28 9.48 2.44
CA TYR A 116 -31.77 8.83 1.23
C TYR A 116 -30.56 7.92 1.46
N VAL A 117 -30.01 7.89 2.68
CA VAL A 117 -28.79 7.13 2.98
C VAL A 117 -29.00 5.63 2.85
N LEU A 118 -30.08 5.12 3.44
CA LEU A 118 -30.43 3.71 3.41
C LEU A 118 -30.65 3.20 1.97
N PRO A 119 -31.52 3.81 1.15
CA PRO A 119 -31.75 3.31 -0.22
C PRO A 119 -30.50 3.40 -1.11
N PHE A 120 -29.67 4.44 -0.96
CA PHE A 120 -28.41 4.53 -1.72
C PHE A 120 -27.40 3.45 -1.29
N SER A 121 -27.30 3.17 0.00
CA SER A 121 -26.42 2.13 0.54
C SER A 121 -26.82 0.73 0.04
N VAL A 122 -28.12 0.45 -0.04
CA VAL A 122 -28.63 -0.82 -0.60
C VAL A 122 -28.29 -0.94 -2.09
N ALA A 123 -28.49 0.12 -2.88
CA ALA A 123 -28.13 0.12 -4.29
C ALA A 123 -26.62 -0.11 -4.52
N ILE A 124 -25.78 0.53 -3.71
CA ILE A 124 -24.33 0.34 -3.71
C ILE A 124 -23.96 -1.11 -3.38
N LEU A 125 -24.60 -1.70 -2.37
CA LEU A 125 -24.33 -3.07 -1.94
C LEU A 125 -24.70 -4.10 -3.02
N ILE A 126 -25.87 -3.94 -3.65
CA ILE A 126 -26.31 -4.80 -4.76
C ILE A 126 -25.33 -4.66 -5.94
N SER A 127 -24.94 -3.44 -6.30
CA SER A 127 -23.98 -3.20 -7.38
C SER A 127 -22.64 -3.87 -7.10
N ASN A 128 -22.11 -3.74 -5.88
CA ASN A 128 -20.86 -4.39 -5.52
C ASN A 128 -20.97 -5.92 -5.57
N TRP A 129 -22.09 -6.49 -5.12
CA TRP A 129 -22.29 -7.93 -5.17
C TRP A 129 -22.33 -8.46 -6.59
N VAL A 130 -23.12 -7.82 -7.47
CA VAL A 130 -23.19 -8.18 -8.90
C VAL A 130 -21.82 -8.05 -9.54
N ALA A 131 -21.11 -6.96 -9.28
CA ALA A 131 -19.86 -6.73 -9.95
C ALA A 131 -18.72 -7.61 -9.37
N ASN A 132 -18.74 -8.03 -8.10
CA ASN A 132 -17.84 -9.07 -7.58
C ASN A 132 -18.09 -10.43 -8.23
N ALA A 133 -19.33 -10.72 -8.63
CA ALA A 133 -19.65 -11.95 -9.35
C ALA A 133 -19.12 -11.95 -10.78
N ILE A 134 -18.99 -10.77 -11.41
CA ILE A 134 -18.45 -10.61 -12.76
C ILE A 134 -16.92 -10.58 -12.75
N GLU A 135 -16.33 -9.70 -11.95
CA GLU A 135 -14.88 -9.57 -11.77
C GLU A 135 -14.58 -9.27 -10.29
N PRO A 136 -13.91 -10.19 -9.57
CA PRO A 136 -13.66 -10.03 -8.14
C PRO A 136 -12.68 -8.89 -7.81
N ARG A 137 -11.79 -8.53 -8.74
CA ARG A 137 -10.82 -7.46 -8.55
C ARG A 137 -11.44 -6.09 -8.80
N SER A 138 -11.03 -5.11 -8.01
CA SER A 138 -11.34 -3.70 -8.30
C SER A 138 -10.51 -3.18 -9.46
N LEU A 139 -10.93 -2.05 -10.06
CA LEU A 139 -10.13 -1.36 -11.07
C LEU A 139 -8.71 -1.03 -10.57
N TYR A 140 -8.57 -0.66 -9.30
CA TYR A 140 -7.27 -0.33 -8.69
C TYR A 140 -6.38 -1.55 -8.51
N GLU A 141 -6.95 -2.70 -8.13
CA GLU A 141 -6.20 -3.94 -8.01
C GLU A 141 -5.70 -4.45 -9.35
N LEU A 142 -6.54 -4.36 -10.39
CA LEU A 142 -6.14 -4.67 -11.76
C LEU A 142 -4.98 -3.78 -12.22
N LEU A 143 -4.99 -2.49 -11.83
CA LEU A 143 -3.91 -1.57 -12.17
C LEU A 143 -2.61 -1.87 -11.40
N ILE A 144 -2.70 -2.24 -10.13
CA ILE A 144 -1.56 -2.68 -9.30
C ILE A 144 -0.91 -3.91 -9.92
N GLU A 145 -1.73 -4.90 -10.29
CA GLU A 145 -1.25 -6.15 -10.91
C GLU A 145 -0.63 -5.89 -12.28
N LYS A 146 -1.29 -5.08 -13.13
CA LYS A 146 -0.78 -4.75 -14.47
C LYS A 146 0.55 -4.00 -14.44
N ASN A 147 0.78 -3.18 -13.42
CA ASN A 147 2.05 -2.46 -13.23
C ASN A 147 3.09 -3.27 -12.43
N ASN A 148 2.78 -4.50 -12.02
CA ASN A 148 3.64 -5.34 -11.18
C ASN A 148 4.13 -4.63 -9.91
N PHE A 149 3.27 -3.85 -9.27
CA PHE A 149 3.63 -3.23 -7.99
C PHE A 149 3.61 -4.27 -6.87
N PRO A 150 4.62 -4.27 -5.97
CA PRO A 150 4.66 -5.22 -4.86
C PRO A 150 3.58 -4.86 -3.84
N TYR A 151 2.44 -5.55 -3.93
CA TYR A 151 1.29 -5.36 -3.04
C TYR A 151 0.93 -6.65 -2.34
N LEU A 152 0.79 -6.58 -1.01
CA LEU A 152 0.35 -7.69 -0.18
C LEU A 152 -1.12 -7.45 0.21
N ASP A 153 -2.03 -8.24 -0.36
CA ASP A 153 -3.45 -8.11 -0.05
C ASP A 153 -3.76 -8.60 1.37
N ASN A 154 -4.49 -7.77 2.11
CA ASN A 154 -5.06 -8.05 3.44
C ASN A 154 -6.13 -9.15 3.38
N ARG A 155 -6.92 -9.16 2.31
CA ARG A 155 -8.12 -10.01 2.18
C ARG A 155 -7.77 -11.45 1.85
N LEU A 156 -6.62 -11.68 1.21
CA LEU A 156 -6.16 -13.01 0.83
C LEU A 156 -5.52 -13.71 2.03
N LYS A 157 -6.30 -14.54 2.73
CA LYS A 157 -5.72 -15.59 3.57
C LYS A 157 -5.15 -16.65 2.64
N ILE A 158 -3.84 -16.70 2.52
CA ILE A 158 -3.15 -17.75 1.77
C ILE A 158 -3.02 -18.93 2.73
N SER A 159 -3.62 -20.05 2.37
CA SER A 159 -3.33 -21.32 3.04
C SER A 159 -1.96 -21.77 2.54
N PHE A 160 -0.97 -21.66 3.41
CA PHE A 160 0.36 -22.15 3.17
C PHE A 160 0.41 -23.60 3.63
N ASP A 161 0.56 -24.55 2.69
CA ASP A 161 0.59 -25.98 2.99
C ASP A 161 1.92 -26.34 3.67
N ASN A 162 1.91 -26.46 5.01
CA ASN A 162 3.05 -26.82 5.88
C ASN A 162 4.40 -26.09 5.65
N SER A 163 4.48 -25.13 4.73
CA SER A 163 5.68 -24.35 4.48
C SER A 163 5.95 -23.45 5.67
N THR A 164 7.19 -23.48 6.13
CA THR A 164 7.63 -22.72 7.30
C THR A 164 8.44 -21.52 6.85
N LEU A 165 8.70 -20.61 7.79
CA LEU A 165 9.56 -19.46 7.56
C LEU A 165 10.95 -19.87 7.07
N ALA A 166 11.45 -21.03 7.49
CA ALA A 166 12.75 -21.59 7.09
C ALA A 166 13.00 -21.58 5.57
N ASP A 167 11.97 -21.85 4.77
CA ASP A 167 12.09 -21.96 3.30
C ASP A 167 12.33 -20.59 2.62
N LEU A 168 12.01 -19.48 3.30
CA LEU A 168 12.05 -18.13 2.73
C LEU A 168 13.13 -17.23 3.31
N VAL A 169 13.78 -17.65 4.39
CA VAL A 169 14.83 -16.85 5.04
C VAL A 169 15.93 -16.52 4.05
N THR A 170 16.38 -15.27 4.06
CA THR A 170 17.64 -14.88 3.42
C THR A 170 18.72 -14.93 4.49
N THR A 171 19.69 -15.83 4.32
CA THR A 171 20.88 -15.86 5.17
C THR A 171 21.68 -14.60 4.94
N VAL A 172 22.01 -13.89 6.01
CA VAL A 172 22.86 -12.69 5.94
C VAL A 172 24.31 -13.11 5.90
N ASP A 173 25.09 -12.55 4.98
CA ASP A 173 26.54 -12.80 4.93
C ASP A 173 27.19 -12.34 6.23
N ASN A 174 28.15 -13.11 6.76
CA ASN A 174 28.90 -12.72 7.97
C ASN A 174 29.57 -11.33 7.87
N ARG A 175 29.82 -10.85 6.65
CA ARG A 175 30.38 -9.50 6.40
C ARG A 175 29.37 -8.39 6.69
N ASP A 176 28.09 -8.69 6.54
CA ASP A 176 26.94 -7.79 6.72
C ASP A 176 26.30 -7.97 8.11
N ILE A 177 27.03 -8.55 9.07
CA ILE A 177 26.63 -8.65 10.49
C ILE A 177 27.53 -7.74 11.33
N LEU A 178 26.91 -6.88 12.14
CA LEU A 178 27.62 -5.97 13.03
C LEU A 178 27.80 -6.60 14.42
N PRO A 179 28.93 -6.32 15.11
CA PRO A 179 29.15 -6.80 16.47
C PRO A 179 28.20 -6.11 17.47
N SER A 180 27.75 -6.85 18.49
CA SER A 180 26.89 -6.33 19.56
C SER A 180 27.47 -5.15 20.35
N SER A 181 28.76 -4.88 20.24
CA SER A 181 29.40 -3.72 20.88
C SER A 181 28.97 -2.38 20.28
N GLY A 182 28.35 -2.36 19.09
CA GLY A 182 28.00 -1.14 18.36
C GLY A 182 29.20 -0.39 17.77
N LYS A 183 30.43 -0.80 18.13
CA LYS A 183 31.69 -0.15 17.81
C LYS A 183 32.30 -0.76 16.54
N VAL A 184 32.23 -0.03 15.43
CA VAL A 184 32.65 -0.52 14.11
C VAL A 184 33.45 0.54 13.36
N SER A 185 34.41 0.10 12.54
CA SER A 185 35.18 1.03 11.71
C SER A 185 34.33 1.64 10.60
N VAL A 186 34.54 2.94 10.33
CA VAL A 186 33.80 3.67 9.30
C VAL A 186 33.96 3.02 7.91
N ALA A 187 35.18 2.56 7.57
CA ALA A 187 35.44 1.86 6.32
C ALA A 187 34.58 0.58 6.17
N ARG A 188 34.36 -0.16 7.26
CA ARG A 188 33.51 -1.36 7.22
C ARG A 188 32.03 -0.99 7.04
N LEU A 189 31.58 0.10 7.66
CA LEU A 189 30.20 0.57 7.52
C LEU A 189 29.90 1.07 6.10
N MET A 190 30.83 1.82 5.50
CA MET A 190 30.74 2.24 4.10
C MET A 190 30.73 1.06 3.14
N ASP A 191 31.58 0.06 3.36
CA ASP A 191 31.62 -1.16 2.55
C ASP A 191 30.33 -1.99 2.67
N ILE A 192 29.73 -2.08 3.87
CA ILE A 192 28.40 -2.69 4.05
C ILE A 192 27.33 -1.91 3.28
N LEU A 193 27.32 -0.57 3.40
CA LEU A 193 26.35 0.26 2.70
C LEU A 193 26.48 0.15 1.18
N ALA A 194 27.71 0.18 0.66
CA ALA A 194 28.00 0.01 -0.76
C ALA A 194 27.53 -1.36 -1.27
N ARG A 195 27.70 -2.44 -0.49
CA ARG A 195 27.15 -3.76 -0.84
C ARG A 195 25.63 -3.79 -0.85
N LEU A 196 24.97 -3.17 0.14
CA LEU A 196 23.51 -3.09 0.17
C LEU A 196 22.98 -2.33 -1.05
N HIS A 197 23.59 -1.21 -1.40
CA HIS A 197 23.26 -0.44 -2.61
C HIS A 197 23.53 -1.25 -3.89
N GLY A 198 24.66 -1.96 -3.96
CA GLY A 198 25.01 -2.82 -5.09
C GLY A 198 24.04 -3.99 -5.31
N ARG A 199 23.41 -4.49 -4.24
CA ARG A 199 22.35 -5.51 -4.30
C ARG A 199 20.97 -4.94 -4.61
N GLY A 200 20.81 -3.61 -4.65
CA GLY A 200 19.51 -2.93 -4.77
C GLY A 200 18.67 -2.99 -3.49
N GLU A 201 19.27 -3.33 -2.36
CA GLU A 201 18.65 -3.41 -1.04
C GLU A 201 18.70 -2.05 -0.33
N LEU A 202 18.13 -1.02 -0.96
CA LEU A 202 18.11 0.36 -0.43
C LEU A 202 17.35 0.47 0.91
N ASP A 203 16.37 -0.41 1.13
CA ASP A 203 15.65 -0.55 2.41
C ASP A 203 16.19 -1.74 3.23
N GLY A 204 17.43 -2.14 2.96
CA GLY A 204 18.10 -3.24 3.65
C GLY A 204 18.25 -2.97 5.14
N CYS A 205 18.45 -4.03 5.91
CA CYS A 205 18.73 -3.91 7.34
C CYS A 205 19.95 -4.74 7.70
N VAL A 206 20.73 -4.23 8.65
CA VAL A 206 21.97 -4.83 9.12
C VAL A 206 21.79 -5.24 10.58
N PRO A 207 21.88 -6.54 10.90
CA PRO A 207 21.66 -7.03 12.26
C PRO A 207 22.91 -6.86 13.13
N PHE A 208 22.70 -6.54 14.40
CA PHE A 208 23.72 -6.59 15.45
C PHE A 208 23.61 -7.91 16.20
N VAL A 209 24.67 -8.70 16.19
CA VAL A 209 24.67 -10.06 16.74
C VAL A 209 25.81 -10.20 17.76
N THR A 210 25.53 -10.88 18.87
CA THR A 210 26.56 -11.22 19.86
C THR A 210 27.49 -12.30 19.34
N PRO A 211 28.69 -12.50 19.93
CA PRO A 211 29.54 -13.63 19.60
C PRO A 211 28.88 -15.00 19.81
N ALA A 212 27.86 -15.07 20.68
CA ALA A 212 27.05 -16.28 20.91
C ALA A 212 25.96 -16.51 19.84
N GLY A 213 25.84 -15.61 18.86
CA GLY A 213 24.84 -15.69 17.80
C GLY A 213 23.47 -15.11 18.16
N VAL A 214 23.36 -14.37 19.27
CA VAL A 214 22.07 -13.78 19.71
C VAL A 214 21.86 -12.42 19.06
N LEU A 215 20.67 -12.18 18.50
CA LEU A 215 20.26 -10.89 17.94
C LEU A 215 20.11 -9.85 19.05
N VAL A 216 20.79 -8.70 18.91
CA VAL A 216 20.76 -7.58 19.87
C VAL A 216 19.98 -6.40 19.32
N GLY A 217 20.08 -6.17 18.01
CA GLY A 217 19.42 -5.03 17.38
C GLY A 217 19.53 -5.04 15.88
N LEU A 218 18.96 -4.03 15.26
CA LEU A 218 18.91 -3.84 13.82
C LEU A 218 19.15 -2.37 13.49
N ILE A 219 19.78 -2.08 12.36
CA ILE A 219 19.83 -0.74 11.78
C ILE A 219 19.43 -0.81 10.31
N SER A 220 18.61 0.13 9.87
CA SER A 220 18.23 0.22 8.45
C SER A 220 19.33 0.92 7.63
N ALA A 221 19.41 0.61 6.33
CA ALA A 221 20.38 1.26 5.44
C ALA A 221 20.25 2.80 5.42
N PRO A 222 19.04 3.41 5.42
CA PRO A 222 18.90 4.86 5.49
C PRO A 222 19.37 5.45 6.83
N GLU A 223 19.15 4.75 7.95
CA GLU A 223 19.67 5.19 9.26
C GLU A 223 21.18 5.08 9.33
N LEU A 224 21.75 4.04 8.71
CA LEU A 224 23.20 3.88 8.59
C LEU A 224 23.82 4.98 7.72
N GLU A 225 23.20 5.31 6.59
CA GLU A 225 23.60 6.42 5.72
C GLU A 225 23.55 7.75 6.48
N PHE A 226 22.44 8.02 7.18
CA PHE A 226 22.30 9.20 8.03
C PHE A 226 23.35 9.26 9.14
N ALA A 227 23.66 8.12 9.79
CA ALA A 227 24.71 8.06 10.80
C ALA A 227 26.08 8.36 10.19
N LEU A 228 26.37 7.88 8.98
CA LEU A 228 27.62 8.15 8.26
C LEU A 228 27.73 9.60 7.81
N ASP A 229 26.65 10.23 7.35
CA ASP A 229 26.68 11.63 6.93
C ASP A 229 26.89 12.57 8.12
N LYS A 230 26.31 12.29 9.28
CA LYS A 230 26.63 13.02 10.53
C LYS A 230 28.09 12.92 10.93
N ILE A 231 28.75 11.78 10.68
CA ILE A 231 30.18 11.62 10.94
C ILE A 231 30.98 12.51 9.99
N LYS A 232 30.61 12.56 8.71
CA LYS A 232 31.24 13.44 7.72
C LYS A 232 31.11 14.91 8.09
N GLU A 233 29.96 15.34 8.61
CA GLU A 233 29.74 16.74 9.05
C GLU A 233 30.54 17.12 10.31
N GLN A 234 30.81 16.15 11.20
CA GLN A 234 31.60 16.39 12.42
C GLN A 234 33.11 16.43 12.14
N LEU A 235 33.54 16.04 10.94
CA LEU A 235 34.92 16.21 10.49
C LEU A 235 35.09 17.63 9.95
N PRO A 236 36.05 18.42 10.46
CA PRO A 236 36.36 19.73 9.91
C PRO A 236 36.99 19.54 8.52
N VAL A 237 36.17 19.63 7.46
CA VAL A 237 36.66 19.72 6.08
C VAL A 237 37.17 21.14 5.88
N ALA A 238 38.49 21.29 5.80
CA ALA A 238 39.10 22.50 5.26
C ALA A 238 38.59 22.69 3.82
N ASP A 239 38.09 23.89 3.53
CA ASP A 239 37.45 24.26 2.27
C ASP A 239 38.18 23.73 1.03
N SER A 240 37.36 23.27 0.07
CA SER A 240 37.66 23.17 -1.37
C SER A 240 38.68 22.12 -1.85
N VAL A 241 38.39 20.83 -1.64
CA VAL A 241 38.85 19.77 -2.56
C VAL A 241 37.78 18.69 -2.61
N GLU A 242 37.49 18.13 -3.79
CA GLU A 242 36.77 16.86 -3.93
C GLU A 242 37.56 15.80 -3.14
N VAL A 243 37.15 15.56 -1.89
CA VAL A 243 37.86 14.65 -0.99
C VAL A 243 37.59 13.24 -1.48
N GLU A 244 38.57 12.62 -2.14
CA GLU A 244 38.57 11.18 -2.41
C GLU A 244 38.30 10.43 -1.08
N GLU A 245 37.45 9.40 -1.11
CA GLU A 245 37.08 8.59 0.07
C GLU A 245 38.28 8.06 0.88
N SER A 246 39.45 7.97 0.26
CA SER A 246 40.73 7.61 0.87
C SER A 246 41.20 8.61 1.94
N ILE A 247 40.93 9.92 1.78
CA ILE A 247 41.42 11.00 2.63
C ILE A 247 40.56 11.12 3.92
N LEU A 248 39.27 10.79 3.83
CA LEU A 248 38.36 10.70 4.99
C LEU A 248 38.85 9.65 6.01
N ILE A 249 39.40 8.53 5.51
CA ILE A 249 39.92 7.45 6.36
C ILE A 249 41.18 7.91 7.11
N GLU A 250 42.03 8.75 6.51
CA GLU A 250 43.22 9.29 7.17
C GLU A 250 42.91 10.35 8.22
N THR A 251 41.98 11.27 7.97
CA THR A 251 41.64 12.36 8.92
C THR A 251 40.95 11.86 10.19
N LEU A 252 40.19 10.77 10.06
CA LEU A 252 39.54 10.14 11.20
C LEU A 252 40.50 9.45 12.19
N VAL A 253 41.77 9.22 11.82
CA VAL A 253 42.79 8.65 12.73
C VAL A 253 43.23 9.67 13.81
N ASP A 254 43.05 10.97 13.57
CA ASP A 254 43.56 12.04 14.44
C ASP A 254 42.54 12.60 15.46
N VAL A 255 41.27 12.21 15.40
CA VAL A 255 40.21 12.77 16.25
C VAL A 255 39.75 11.77 17.32
N THR A 256 40.62 11.48 18.29
CA THR A 256 40.20 10.92 19.59
C THR A 256 40.44 11.96 20.69
N PRO A 257 39.40 12.46 21.39
CA PRO A 257 39.59 13.39 22.49
C PRO A 257 39.88 12.61 23.77
N GLY A 258 41.16 12.56 24.19
CA GLY A 258 41.52 12.12 25.53
C GLY A 258 42.95 11.64 25.69
N GLY A 259 43.79 12.47 26.33
CA GLY A 259 45.01 12.02 26.98
C GLY A 259 46.30 12.51 26.34
N SER A 260 46.96 13.43 27.04
CA SER A 260 48.35 13.86 26.83
C SER A 260 49.33 12.68 26.77
N ASP A 261 50.41 12.93 26.03
CA ASP A 261 51.76 12.37 26.15
C ASP A 261 52.16 11.15 25.29
N GLY A 262 53.25 11.33 24.54
CA GLY A 262 54.05 10.25 23.95
C GLY A 262 53.83 10.02 22.45
N GLY A 263 54.83 10.36 21.63
CA GLY A 263 54.89 10.09 20.20
C GLY A 263 54.70 8.62 19.85
N GLY A 264 53.53 8.30 19.30
CA GLY A 264 53.24 7.05 18.64
C GLY A 264 51.92 7.19 17.87
N ARG A 265 51.98 7.22 16.53
CA ARG A 265 50.79 7.17 15.66
C ARG A 265 49.85 6.05 16.14
N PRO A 266 48.61 6.32 16.57
CA PRO A 266 47.63 5.26 16.72
C PRO A 266 47.27 4.78 15.30
N LYS A 267 47.84 3.66 14.85
CA LYS A 267 47.46 2.97 13.60
C LYS A 267 46.10 2.27 13.73
N GLY A 268 45.11 2.95 14.30
CA GLY A 268 43.77 2.41 14.50
C GLY A 268 42.81 3.03 13.49
N ASN A 269 42.06 2.21 12.76
CA ASN A 269 40.92 2.73 11.99
C ASN A 269 39.92 3.36 12.98
N PRO A 270 39.37 4.54 12.68
CA PRO A 270 38.37 5.20 13.53
C PRO A 270 37.18 4.30 13.82
N VAL A 271 36.86 4.13 15.10
CA VAL A 271 35.76 3.29 15.56
C VAL A 271 34.60 4.18 15.95
N PHE A 272 33.47 4.04 15.26
CA PHE A 272 32.24 4.77 15.57
C PHE A 272 31.30 3.91 16.39
N ASP A 273 30.62 4.53 17.37
CA ASP A 273 29.61 3.87 18.19
C ASP A 273 28.21 4.08 17.60
N LEU A 274 27.66 3.03 17.02
CA LEU A 274 26.32 3.02 16.44
C LEU A 274 25.21 2.85 17.49
N SER A 275 25.54 2.61 18.76
CA SER A 275 24.57 2.40 19.86
C SER A 275 23.34 3.33 19.90
N PRO A 276 23.43 4.64 19.58
CA PRO A 276 22.26 5.52 19.56
C PRO A 276 21.33 5.33 18.34
N TYR A 277 21.82 4.73 17.26
CA TYR A 277 21.05 4.50 16.02
C TYR A 277 20.50 3.07 15.91
N ILE A 278 20.77 2.21 16.90
CA ILE A 278 20.33 0.81 16.89
C ILE A 278 18.88 0.72 17.36
N ASP A 279 18.02 0.08 16.56
CA ASP A 279 16.77 -0.46 17.04
C ASP A 279 17.04 -1.69 17.91
N ARG A 280 16.79 -1.57 19.22
CA ARG A 280 17.04 -2.61 20.22
C ARG A 280 15.89 -3.61 20.36
N ALA A 281 14.77 -3.40 19.67
CA ALA A 281 13.61 -4.29 19.74
C ALA A 281 13.20 -4.78 18.34
N PRO A 282 14.14 -5.41 17.58
CA PRO A 282 13.80 -5.90 16.25
C PRO A 282 12.75 -7.01 16.33
N LEU A 283 11.80 -6.97 15.41
CA LEU A 283 10.77 -7.99 15.33
C LEU A 283 11.37 -9.31 14.83
N ALA A 284 11.43 -10.31 15.71
CA ALA A 284 11.97 -11.63 15.42
C ALA A 284 10.90 -12.73 15.46
N LEU A 285 10.98 -13.67 14.53
CA LEU A 285 10.16 -14.88 14.49
C LEU A 285 11.04 -16.13 14.44
N ASP A 286 10.55 -17.24 15.00
CA ASP A 286 11.24 -18.54 14.93
C ASP A 286 11.18 -19.14 13.52
N LEU A 287 12.21 -19.89 13.11
CA LEU A 287 12.27 -20.60 11.83
C LEU A 287 11.05 -21.51 11.57
N ASN A 288 10.49 -22.10 12.63
CA ASN A 288 9.34 -23.00 12.53
C ASN A 288 8.01 -22.25 12.51
N SER A 289 8.04 -20.91 12.52
CA SER A 289 6.83 -20.09 12.49
C SER A 289 6.07 -20.31 11.18
N PRO A 290 4.74 -20.46 11.23
CA PRO A 290 3.94 -20.62 10.03
C PRO A 290 3.94 -19.34 9.18
N LEU A 291 3.95 -19.47 7.86
CA LEU A 291 3.90 -18.31 6.95
C LEU A 291 2.63 -17.45 7.10
N ALA A 292 1.54 -18.02 7.62
CA ALA A 292 0.35 -17.25 7.98
C ALA A 292 0.64 -16.20 9.07
N LEU A 293 1.49 -16.51 10.05
CA LEU A 293 1.92 -15.56 11.08
C LEU A 293 2.79 -14.46 10.46
N VAL A 294 3.73 -14.85 9.59
CA VAL A 294 4.59 -13.94 8.83
C VAL A 294 3.75 -12.94 8.02
N GLN A 295 2.72 -13.43 7.33
CA GLN A 295 1.77 -12.60 6.60
C GLN A 295 1.06 -11.62 7.55
N MET A 296 0.55 -12.10 8.69
CA MET A 296 -0.12 -11.22 9.66
C MET A 296 0.81 -10.13 10.19
N VAL A 297 2.09 -10.45 10.43
CA VAL A 297 3.09 -9.47 10.84
C VAL A 297 3.27 -8.39 9.77
N PHE A 298 3.47 -8.78 8.50
CA PHE A 298 3.67 -7.80 7.43
C PHE A 298 2.44 -6.92 7.12
N ILE A 299 1.24 -7.42 7.39
CA ILE A 299 -0.03 -6.73 7.11
C ILE A 299 -0.47 -5.88 8.30
N LYS A 300 -0.42 -6.43 9.51
CA LYS A 300 -0.94 -5.78 10.73
C LYS A 300 0.08 -4.88 11.42
N LEU A 301 1.33 -5.34 11.56
CA LEU A 301 2.39 -4.53 12.15
C LEU A 301 3.05 -3.61 11.12
N GLY A 302 2.86 -3.88 9.83
CA GLY A 302 3.41 -3.06 8.76
C GLY A 302 4.93 -3.09 8.67
N SER A 303 5.58 -4.09 9.28
CA SER A 303 7.04 -4.21 9.23
C SER A 303 7.54 -4.33 7.80
N ARG A 304 8.76 -3.84 7.53
CA ARG A 304 9.44 -4.01 6.24
C ARG A 304 10.29 -5.28 6.20
N VAL A 305 10.84 -5.67 7.35
CA VAL A 305 11.76 -6.79 7.52
C VAL A 305 11.41 -7.54 8.79
N ILE A 306 11.54 -8.86 8.77
CA ILE A 306 11.41 -9.72 9.95
C ILE A 306 12.75 -10.39 10.18
N CYS A 307 13.25 -10.32 11.40
CA CYS A 307 14.41 -11.09 11.80
C CYS A 307 14.00 -12.54 12.06
N VAL A 308 14.84 -13.48 11.68
CA VAL A 308 14.56 -14.89 11.85
C VAL A 308 15.56 -15.50 12.81
N THR A 309 15.03 -16.17 13.83
CA THR A 309 15.81 -16.87 14.84
C THR A 309 15.55 -18.37 14.79
N GLY A 310 16.59 -19.17 15.03
CA GLY A 310 16.51 -20.62 15.20
C GLY A 310 17.19 -21.00 16.50
N GLU A 311 16.47 -21.68 17.40
CA GLU A 311 17.02 -22.13 18.69
C GLU A 311 17.64 -20.97 19.51
N GLY A 312 17.04 -19.78 19.43
CA GLY A 312 17.53 -18.58 20.12
C GLY A 312 18.74 -17.89 19.46
N ARG A 313 19.21 -18.37 18.31
CA ARG A 313 20.28 -17.75 17.51
C ARG A 313 19.72 -17.06 16.28
N PHE A 314 20.34 -15.97 15.87
CA PHE A 314 20.02 -15.27 14.63
C PHE A 314 20.41 -16.13 13.42
N THR A 315 19.48 -16.31 12.49
CA THR A 315 19.67 -17.13 11.28
C THR A 315 19.64 -16.29 10.01
N GLY A 316 18.82 -15.23 9.97
CA GLY A 316 18.74 -14.37 8.80
C GLY A 316 17.60 -13.36 8.85
N LEU A 317 17.30 -12.79 7.69
CA LEU A 317 16.27 -11.77 7.50
C LEU A 317 15.27 -12.22 6.45
N LEU A 318 14.01 -11.82 6.63
CA LEU A 318 12.99 -11.91 5.61
C LEU A 318 12.48 -10.52 5.25
N HIS A 319 12.75 -10.09 4.01
CA HIS A 319 12.22 -8.85 3.46
C HIS A 319 10.79 -9.04 2.95
N LYS A 320 9.94 -8.03 3.16
CA LYS A 320 8.56 -8.00 2.67
C LYS A 320 8.47 -8.20 1.15
N LYS A 321 9.41 -7.65 0.38
CA LYS A 321 9.48 -7.80 -1.10
C LYS A 321 9.59 -9.28 -1.51
N LYS A 322 10.55 -10.00 -0.91
CA LYS A 322 10.75 -11.45 -1.16
C LYS A 322 9.52 -12.28 -0.77
N PHE A 323 8.88 -11.91 0.34
CA PHE A 323 7.64 -12.56 0.78
C PHE A 323 6.48 -12.33 -0.20
N ILE A 324 6.32 -11.10 -0.72
CA ILE A 324 5.33 -10.77 -1.74
C ILE A 324 5.57 -11.58 -3.02
N ASP A 325 6.82 -11.66 -3.49
CA ASP A 325 7.18 -12.44 -4.66
C ASP A 325 6.87 -13.93 -4.48
N PHE A 326 7.14 -14.47 -3.30
CA PHE A 326 6.75 -15.84 -2.95
C PHE A 326 5.24 -16.03 -3.00
N CYS A 327 4.45 -15.14 -2.39
CA CYS A 327 2.99 -15.19 -2.42
C CYS A 327 2.43 -15.13 -3.85
N HIS A 328 3.01 -14.30 -4.73
CA HIS A 328 2.60 -14.25 -6.14
C HIS A 328 2.91 -15.55 -6.88
N LYS A 329 4.10 -16.13 -6.67
CA LYS A 329 4.47 -17.43 -7.26
C LYS A 329 3.57 -18.55 -6.75
N TRP A 330 3.29 -18.56 -5.45
CA TRP A 330 2.41 -19.53 -4.80
C TRP A 330 0.98 -19.46 -5.36
N SER A 331 0.42 -18.26 -5.47
CA SER A 331 -0.93 -18.02 -6.02
C SER A 331 -1.05 -18.47 -7.49
N LYS A 332 0.01 -18.27 -8.30
CA LYS A 332 0.04 -18.76 -9.68
C LYS A 332 0.11 -20.28 -9.78
N ALA A 333 0.79 -20.94 -8.83
CA ALA A 333 0.91 -22.40 -8.80
C ALA A 333 -0.36 -23.09 -8.30
N HIS A 334 -1.13 -22.44 -7.42
CA HIS A 334 -2.36 -22.96 -6.85
C HIS A 334 -3.54 -22.00 -7.11
N PRO A 335 -4.04 -21.95 -8.36
CA PRO A 335 -5.24 -21.18 -8.66
C PRO A 335 -6.42 -21.73 -7.87
N LYS A 336 -7.19 -20.82 -7.26
CA LYS A 336 -8.43 -21.14 -6.52
C LYS A 336 -9.53 -21.65 -7.44
#